data_AF-A0A355A9J0-F1
#
_entry.id   AF-A0A355A9J0-F1
#
_cell.length_a   1.000
_cell.length_b   1.000
_cell.length_c   1.000
_cell.angle_alpha   90.00
_cell.angle_beta   90.00
_cell.angle_gamma   90.00
#
_symmetry.space_group_name_H-M   'P 1'
#
loop_
_entity.id
_entity.type
_entity.pdbx_description
1 polymer ?
#
loop_
_entity_poly.entity_id
_entity_poly.type
_entity_poly.pdbx_seq_one_letter_code
_entity_poly.pdbx_strand_id
1 'polypeptide(L)' 'MPQISITCIKCQKEHVFEVTDQQLAELQAGDKHIQDILPEFSPGEKEMFISRICNECFNKIFEEEY' A
#
# COMPACT_ATOMS: atom_id res chain seq x y z
N MET A 1 -0.92 -18.13 1.40
CA MET A 1 -0.72 -16.91 0.61
C MET A 1 0.25 -16.04 1.37
N PRO A 2 1.29 -15.48 0.73
CA PRO A 2 2.24 -14.60 1.38
C PRO A 2 1.57 -13.34 1.96
N GLN A 3 2.18 -12.80 3.00
CA GLN A 3 1.75 -11.58 3.66
C GLN A 3 2.86 -10.54 3.62
N ILE A 4 2.48 -9.29 3.36
CA ILE A 4 3.36 -8.14 3.41
C ILE A 4 2.87 -7.22 4.53
N SER A 5 3.75 -6.93 5.48
CA SER A 5 3.50 -5.93 6.52
C SER A 5 4.12 -4.60 6.13
N ILE A 6 3.33 -3.53 6.23
CA ILE A 6 3.77 -2.15 6.01
C ILE A 6 3.37 -1.32 7.22
N THR A 7 4.36 -0.74 7.89
CA THR A 7 4.15 0.23 8.96
C THR A 7 3.92 1.62 8.39
N CYS A 8 2.82 2.27 8.77
CA CYS A 8 2.55 3.64 8.40
C CYS A 8 3.58 4.58 9.04
N ILE A 9 4.29 5.39 8.25
CA ILE A 9 5.32 6.30 8.77
C ILE A 9 4.74 7.45 9.62
N LYS A 10 3.43 7.73 9.52
CA LYS A 10 2.77 8.81 10.25
C LYS A 10 2.21 8.36 11.60
N CYS A 11 1.39 7.31 11.62
CA CYS A 11 0.73 6.84 12.83
C CYS A 11 1.37 5.60 13.47
N GLN A 12 2.41 5.03 12.84
CA GLN A 12 3.15 3.85 13.30
C GLN A 12 2.30 2.57 13.44
N LYS A 13 1.05 2.59 12.96
CA LYS A 13 0.22 1.39 12.88
C LYS A 13 0.76 0.46 11.80
N GLU A 14 0.78 -0.82 12.10
CA GLU A 14 1.10 -1.88 11.15
C GLU A 14 -0.14 -2.26 10.34
N HIS A 15 0.02 -2.42 9.03
CA HIS A 15 -1.01 -2.91 8.12
C HIS A 15 -0.48 -4.15 7.40
N VAL A 16 -1.28 -5.23 7.42
CA VAL A 16 -0.92 -6.51 6.82
C VAL A 16 -1.79 -6.75 5.59
N PHE A 17 -1.15 -7.06 4.47
CA PHE A 17 -1.79 -7.32 3.19
C PHE A 17 -1.52 -8.75 2.75
N GLU A 18 -2.57 -9.45 2.34
CA GLU A 18 -2.43 -10.75 1.69
C GLU A 18 -2.21 -10.54 0.20
N VAL A 19 -1.19 -11.20 -0.34
CA VAL A 19 -0.90 -11.17 -1.78
C VAL A 19 -0.70 -12.59 -2.28
N THR A 20 -0.85 -12.79 -3.58
CA THR A 20 -0.48 -14.04 -4.23
C THR A 20 1.04 -14.16 -4.37
N ASP A 21 1.54 -15.37 -4.60
CA ASP A 21 2.98 -15.59 -4.85
C ASP A 21 3.46 -14.83 -6.10
N GLN A 22 2.60 -14.72 -7.13
CA GLN A 22 2.90 -13.94 -8.34
C GLN A 22 3.05 -12.45 -8.02
N GLN A 23 2.10 -11.89 -7.27
CA GLN A 23 2.14 -10.47 -6.88
C GLN A 23 3.37 -10.16 -6.03
N LEU A 24 3.72 -11.05 -5.09
CA LEU A 24 4.95 -10.89 -4.31
C LEU A 24 6.19 -10.85 -5.21
N ALA A 25 6.29 -11.74 -6.20
CA ALA A 25 7.41 -11.78 -7.13
C ALA A 25 7.48 -10.50 -8.00
N GLU A 26 6.34 -10.01 -8.48
CA GLU A 26 6.27 -8.77 -9.29
C GLU A 26 6.60 -7.52 -8.46
N LEU A 27 6.14 -7.45 -7.20
CA LEU A 27 6.53 -6.39 -6.27
C LEU A 27 8.05 -6.38 -6.02
N GLN A 28 8.66 -7.56 -5.89
CA GLN A 28 10.11 -7.69 -5.68
C GLN A 28 10.93 -7.37 -6.94
N ALA A 29 10.38 -7.62 -8.12
CA ALA A 29 11.03 -7.26 -9.40
C ALA A 29 11.09 -5.73 -9.59
N GLY A 30 10.04 -5.01 -9.16
CA GLY A 30 10.02 -3.55 -9.15
C GLY A 30 9.98 -2.89 -10.53
N ASP A 31 9.53 -3.61 -11.55
CA ASP A 31 9.52 -3.20 -12.96
C ASP A 31 8.11 -2.89 -13.51
N LYS A 32 7.06 -3.11 -12.72
CA LYS A 32 5.66 -2.85 -13.08
C LYS A 32 5.04 -1.78 -12.17
N HIS A 33 3.95 -1.18 -12.63
CA HIS A 33 3.19 -0.25 -11.81
C HIS A 33 2.33 -0.98 -10.77
N ILE A 34 2.13 -0.36 -9.60
CA ILE A 34 1.40 -0.98 -8.49
C ILE A 34 -0.06 -1.31 -8.85
N GLN A 35 -0.69 -0.51 -9.71
CA GLN A 35 -2.06 -0.76 -10.16
C GLN A 35 -2.20 -1.98 -11.07
N ASP A 36 -1.11 -2.39 -11.73
CA ASP A 36 -1.08 -3.57 -12.57
C ASP A 36 -0.81 -4.83 -11.73
N ILE A 37 -0.01 -4.69 -10.66
CA ILE A 37 0.34 -5.79 -9.75
C ILE A 37 -0.80 -6.09 -8.77
N LEU A 38 -1.40 -5.05 -8.17
CA LEU A 38 -2.43 -5.17 -7.12
C LEU A 38 -3.77 -4.57 -7.60
N PRO A 39 -4.35 -5.00 -8.73
CA PRO A 39 -5.52 -4.33 -9.31
C PRO A 39 -6.73 -4.29 -8.36
N GLU A 40 -6.89 -5.31 -7.52
CA GLU A 40 -7.96 -5.47 -6.55
C GLU A 40 -7.84 -4.59 -5.31
N PHE A 41 -6.66 -4.02 -5.05
CA PHE A 41 -6.43 -3.16 -3.89
C PHE A 41 -7.07 -1.78 -4.14
N SER A 42 -7.61 -1.17 -3.10
CA SER A 42 -8.10 0.20 -3.18
C SER A 42 -6.96 1.20 -3.45
N PRO A 43 -7.26 2.41 -3.95
CA PRO A 43 -6.25 3.44 -4.15
C PRO A 43 -5.42 3.74 -2.89
N GLY A 44 -6.06 3.81 -1.72
CA GLY A 44 -5.37 4.07 -0.45
C GLY A 44 -4.47 2.91 0.01
N GLU A 45 -4.82 1.67 -0.32
CA GLU A 45 -3.97 0.51 -0.04
C GLU A 45 -2.78 0.49 -0.99
N LYS A 46 -2.98 0.74 -2.28
CA LYS A 46 -1.89 0.89 -3.26
C LYS A 46 -0.91 2.00 -2.85
N GLU A 47 -1.43 3.11 -2.36
CA GLU A 47 -0.64 4.23 -1.85
C GLU A 47 0.24 3.81 -0.67
N MET A 48 -0.20 2.88 0.20
CA MET A 48 0.65 2.34 1.27
C MET A 48 1.91 1.65 0.75
N PHE A 49 1.85 0.96 -0.39
CA PHE A 49 3.02 0.32 -1.00
C PHE A 49 4.00 1.36 -1.56
N ILE A 50 3.51 2.53 -1.94
CA ILE A 50 4.33 3.61 -2.53
C ILE A 50 4.92 4.51 -1.44
N SER A 51 4.08 5.13 -0.61
CA SER A 51 4.49 6.17 0.33
C SER A 51 4.66 5.70 1.77
N ARG A 52 4.20 4.48 2.07
CA ARG A 52 4.08 3.96 3.45
C ARG A 52 3.20 4.84 4.34
N ILE A 53 2.21 5.51 3.78
CA ILE A 53 1.20 6.28 4.53
C ILE A 53 -0.15 5.58 4.39
N CYS A 54 -0.78 5.21 5.50
CA CYS A 54 -2.10 4.60 5.45
C CYS A 54 -3.17 5.59 5.00
N ASN A 55 -4.25 5.06 4.41
CA ASN A 55 -5.36 5.86 3.87
C ASN A 55 -5.91 6.90 4.88
N GLU A 56 -6.06 6.53 6.16
CA GLU A 56 -6.50 7.45 7.22
C GLU A 56 -5.55 8.64 7.38
N CYS A 57 -4.24 8.40 7.38
CA CYS A 57 -3.24 9.45 7.53
C CYS A 57 -3.09 10.27 6.25
N PHE A 58 -3.24 9.64 5.09
CA PHE A 58 -3.19 10.32 3.81
C PHE A 58 -4.34 11.32 3.69
N ASN A 59 -5.58 10.89 3.99
CA ASN A 59 -6.75 11.77 3.96
C ASN A 59 -6.60 12.97 4.88
N LYS A 60 -6.06 12.79 6.09
CA LYS A 60 -5.78 13.88 7.03
C LYS A 60 -4.82 14.94 6.50
N ILE A 61 -3.91 14.60 5.58
CA ILE A 61 -3.01 15.59 4.96
C ILE A 61 -3.81 16.56 4.09
N PHE A 62 -4.88 16.10 3.46
CA PHE A 62 -5.69 16.87 2.50
C PHE A 62 -7.05 17.31 3.05
N GLU A 63 -7.44 16.84 4.23
CA GLU A 63 -8.63 17.31 4.96
C GLU A 63 -8.49 18.77 5.46
N GLU A 64 -7.28 19.35 5.47
CA GLU A 64 -7.06 20.77 5.85
C GLU A 64 -7.30 21.77 4.69
N GLU A 65 -7.66 21.32 3.48
CA GLU A 65 -7.83 22.21 2.30
C GLU A 65 -9.29 22.56 1.91
N TYR A 66 -10.31 22.24 2.73
CA TYR A 66 -11.71 22.65 2.45
C TYR A 66 -12.50 23.07 3.69
#